data_AF-A0A3D6C9W1-F1
#
_entry.id   AF-A0A3D6C9W1-F1
#
_cell.length_a   1.000
_cell.length_b   1.000
_cell.length_c   1.000
_cell.angle_alpha   90.00
_cell.angle_beta   90.00
_cell.angle_gamma   90.00
#
_symmetry.space_group_name_H-M   'P 1'
#
loop_
_entity.id
_entity.type
_entity.pdbx_description
1 polymer ?
#
loop_
_entity_poly.entity_id
_entity_poly.type
_entity_poly.pdbx_seq_one_letter_code
_entity_poly.pdbx_strand_id
1 'polypeptide(L)'
;VALDMWVTPLPVIPLILTTVVVNLRHVLMGAVLRDKLTGLTRSQTLGSLFFLVDENWAYTMAQWQQGNRNQSLLAGTGVCLFLAWTISTLAGCALGSTGIDPVKWGIDFSFTAIFIFLATGMWRGIRDFIPWTVAAVTAVLAARYLPGKWYILAGCMAGSLTGVLNHDRNAAP
;
A
#
# COMPACT_ATOMS: atom_id res chain seq x y z
N VAL A 1 0.93 10.92 -3.06
CA VAL A 1 2.10 11.51 -2.35
C VAL A 1 2.89 12.45 -3.26
N ALA A 2 3.46 12.00 -4.38
CA ALA A 2 4.29 12.86 -5.24
C ALA A 2 3.52 14.04 -5.88
N LEU A 3 2.34 13.80 -6.49
CA LEU A 3 1.47 14.85 -7.03
C LEU A 3 1.07 15.91 -5.98
N ASP A 4 0.97 15.42 -4.75
CA ASP A 4 0.54 16.11 -3.56
C ASP A 4 1.65 16.99 -2.95
N MET A 5 2.90 16.83 -3.43
CA MET A 5 4.09 17.62 -3.08
C MET A 5 4.55 18.51 -4.24
N TRP A 6 3.78 18.53 -5.33
CA TRP A 6 4.08 19.28 -6.56
C TRP A 6 3.71 20.76 -6.40
N VAL A 7 4.41 21.43 -5.48
CA VAL A 7 4.22 22.85 -5.15
C VAL A 7 5.47 23.62 -5.58
N THR A 8 5.31 24.86 -6.06
CA THR A 8 6.43 25.74 -6.44
C THR A 8 6.91 26.57 -5.24
N PRO A 9 8.23 26.61 -4.95
CA PRO A 9 9.32 25.89 -5.64
C PRO A 9 9.34 24.39 -5.30
N LEU A 10 9.64 23.58 -6.32
CA LEU A 10 9.61 22.11 -6.22
C LEU A 10 10.57 21.62 -5.13
N PRO A 11 10.09 20.94 -4.07
CA PRO A 11 10.95 20.33 -3.08
C PRO A 11 11.53 19.02 -3.64
N VAL A 12 12.50 19.14 -4.55
CA VAL A 12 13.07 18.01 -5.33
C VAL A 12 13.62 16.91 -4.43
N ILE A 13 14.41 17.27 -3.41
CA ILE A 13 15.05 16.29 -2.51
C ILE A 13 14.00 15.53 -1.69
N PRO A 14 13.06 16.18 -0.95
CA PRO A 14 11.99 15.48 -0.27
C PRO A 14 11.13 14.62 -1.19
N LEU A 15 10.85 15.08 -2.41
CA LEU A 15 10.03 14.34 -3.38
C LEU A 15 10.73 13.03 -3.81
N ILE A 16 12.01 13.11 -4.19
CA ILE A 16 12.80 11.93 -4.57
C ILE A 16 12.88 10.97 -3.38
N LEU A 17 13.23 11.48 -2.20
CA LEU A 17 13.46 10.64 -1.02
C LEU A 17 12.17 9.94 -0.59
N THR A 18 11.04 10.66 -0.55
CA THR A 18 9.73 10.06 -0.23
C THR A 18 9.31 9.05 -1.29
N THR A 19 9.54 9.35 -2.57
CA THR A 19 9.19 8.43 -3.67
C THR A 19 10.02 7.15 -3.58
N VAL A 20 11.33 7.24 -3.35
CA VAL A 20 12.22 6.08 -3.18
C VAL A 20 11.80 5.27 -1.95
N VAL A 21 11.60 5.93 -0.80
CA VAL A 21 11.18 5.27 0.45
C VAL A 21 9.86 4.53 0.29
N VAL A 22 8.88 5.14 -0.37
CA VAL A 22 7.57 4.47 -0.62
C VAL A 22 7.73 3.32 -1.61
N ASN A 23 8.56 3.47 -2.65
CA ASN A 23 8.71 2.43 -3.68
C ASN A 23 9.59 1.26 -3.27
N LEU A 24 10.45 1.42 -2.26
CA LEU A 24 11.31 0.36 -1.70
C LEU A 24 10.52 -0.91 -1.34
N ARG A 25 9.22 -0.80 -1.01
CA ARG A 25 8.35 -1.97 -0.78
C ARG A 25 8.33 -2.94 -1.97
N HIS A 26 8.33 -2.45 -3.21
CA HIS A 26 8.30 -3.31 -4.40
C HIS A 26 9.62 -4.03 -4.60
N VAL A 27 10.75 -3.41 -4.21
CA VAL A 27 12.07 -4.05 -4.24
C VAL A 27 12.10 -5.21 -3.24
N LEU A 28 11.60 -5.00 -2.03
CA LEU A 28 11.50 -6.05 -1.01
C LEU A 28 10.56 -7.18 -1.46
N MET A 29 9.38 -6.85 -2.02
CA MET A 29 8.44 -7.84 -2.56
C MET A 29 9.06 -8.66 -3.70
N GLY A 30 9.76 -7.99 -4.63
CA GLY A 30 10.47 -8.64 -5.73
C GLY A 30 11.58 -9.57 -5.24
N ALA A 31 12.30 -9.19 -4.18
CA ALA A 31 13.32 -10.04 -3.57
C ALA A 31 12.72 -11.34 -3.00
N VAL A 32 11.57 -11.27 -2.32
CA VAL A 32 10.85 -12.45 -1.81
C VAL A 32 10.34 -13.36 -2.94
N LEU A 33 10.00 -12.78 -4.10
CA LEU A 33 9.54 -13.53 -5.27
C LEU A 33 10.66 -14.25 -6.02
N ARG A 34 11.93 -13.91 -5.78
CA ARG A 34 13.08 -14.43 -6.53
C ARG A 34 13.08 -15.95 -6.63
N ASP A 35 12.94 -16.63 -5.50
CA ASP A 35 13.01 -18.09 -5.43
C ASP A 35 11.74 -18.76 -5.98
N LYS A 36 10.60 -18.07 -5.89
CA LYS A 36 9.28 -18.54 -6.35
C LYS A 36 9.14 -18.50 -7.87
N LEU A 37 9.87 -17.62 -8.56
CA LEU A 37 9.79 -17.39 -10.01
C LEU A 37 10.96 -18.02 -10.81
N THR A 38 11.77 -18.86 -10.18
CA THR A 38 12.99 -19.47 -10.75
C THR A 38 12.76 -20.34 -12.01
N GLY A 39 11.51 -20.73 -12.31
CA GLY A 39 11.14 -21.54 -13.48
C GLY A 39 10.64 -20.76 -14.69
N LEU A 40 10.50 -19.43 -14.60
CA LEU A 40 9.92 -18.61 -15.66
C LEU A 40 11.00 -18.00 -16.58
N THR A 41 10.65 -17.81 -17.85
CA THR A 41 11.48 -17.03 -18.78
C THR A 41 11.56 -15.57 -18.33
N ARG A 42 12.62 -14.85 -18.72
CA ARG A 42 12.80 -13.43 -18.35
C ARG A 42 11.57 -12.58 -18.69
N SER A 43 10.94 -12.80 -19.84
CA SER A 43 9.75 -12.07 -20.26
C SER A 43 8.53 -12.37 -19.38
N GLN A 44 8.35 -13.62 -18.96
CA GLN A 44 7.27 -14.01 -18.05
C GLN A 44 7.47 -13.43 -16.64
N THR A 45 8.71 -13.42 -16.16
CA THR A 45 9.06 -12.81 -14.87
C THR A 45 8.82 -11.30 -14.91
N LEU A 46 9.29 -10.62 -15.96
CA LEU A 46 9.06 -9.17 -16.13
C LEU A 46 7.57 -8.84 -16.30
N GLY A 47 6.83 -9.64 -17.07
CA GLY A 47 5.38 -9.47 -17.23
C GLY A 47 4.62 -9.68 -15.90
N SER A 48 5.05 -10.63 -15.08
CA SER A 48 4.45 -10.85 -13.75
C SER A 48 4.78 -9.72 -12.78
N LEU A 49 6.01 -9.20 -12.82
CA LEU A 49 6.47 -8.06 -12.02
C LEU A 49 5.77 -6.75 -12.41
N PHE A 50 5.33 -6.60 -13.66
CA PHE A 50 4.57 -5.43 -14.08
C PHE A 50 3.23 -5.31 -13.32
N PHE A 51 2.57 -6.43 -13.03
CA PHE A 51 1.32 -6.47 -12.26
C PHE A 51 1.56 -6.65 -10.75
N LEU A 52 2.75 -6.32 -10.26
CA LEU A 52 3.09 -6.41 -8.85
C LEU A 52 2.47 -5.24 -8.09
N VAL A 53 1.45 -5.55 -7.29
CA VAL A 53 0.80 -4.64 -6.36
C VAL A 53 0.59 -5.36 -5.03
N ASP A 54 0.49 -4.61 -3.94
CA ASP A 54 0.50 -5.13 -2.57
C ASP A 54 -0.57 -6.23 -2.37
N GLU A 55 -1.79 -6.00 -2.86
CA GLU A 55 -2.92 -6.92 -2.76
C GLU A 55 -2.68 -8.19 -3.57
N ASN A 56 -2.17 -8.04 -4.79
CA ASN A 56 -1.87 -9.16 -5.69
C ASN A 56 -0.74 -10.04 -5.12
N TRP A 57 0.31 -9.40 -4.58
CA TRP A 57 1.43 -10.07 -3.95
C TRP A 57 0.99 -10.83 -2.69
N ALA A 58 0.23 -10.18 -1.81
CA ALA A 58 -0.26 -10.78 -0.57
C ALA A 58 -1.16 -11.99 -0.85
N TYR A 59 -2.10 -11.85 -1.78
CA TYR A 59 -2.99 -12.93 -2.19
C TYR A 59 -2.20 -14.12 -2.80
N THR A 60 -1.27 -13.83 -3.71
CA THR A 60 -0.44 -14.87 -4.34
C THR A 60 0.41 -15.60 -3.31
N MET A 61 1.01 -14.86 -2.36
CA MET A 61 1.83 -15.45 -1.32
C MET A 61 0.99 -16.34 -0.37
N ALA A 62 -0.21 -15.90 0.01
CA ALA A 62 -1.13 -16.69 0.82
C ALA A 62 -1.50 -18.01 0.13
N GLN A 63 -1.79 -17.96 -1.16
CA GLN A 63 -2.09 -19.16 -1.96
C GLN A 63 -0.88 -20.11 -2.05
N TRP A 64 0.33 -19.56 -2.21
CA TRP A 64 1.55 -20.38 -2.23
C TRP A 64 1.88 -21.00 -0.87
N GLN A 65 1.51 -20.36 0.23
CA GLN A 65 1.63 -20.95 1.58
C GLN A 65 0.63 -22.10 1.78
N GLN A 66 -0.54 -22.04 1.14
CA GLN A 66 -1.54 -23.11 1.15
C GLN A 66 -1.20 -24.28 0.20
N GLY A 67 -0.01 -24.28 -0.41
CA GLY A 67 0.49 -25.38 -1.24
C GLY A 67 0.26 -25.22 -2.74
N ASN A 68 -0.37 -24.12 -3.19
CA ASN A 68 -0.44 -23.81 -4.60
C ASN A 68 0.98 -23.53 -5.13
N ARG A 69 1.41 -24.19 -6.21
CA ARG A 69 2.74 -23.97 -6.81
C ARG A 69 2.67 -23.28 -8.17
N ASN A 70 1.49 -22.79 -8.54
CA ASN A 70 1.31 -22.15 -9.83
C ASN A 70 2.02 -20.78 -9.86
N GLN A 71 3.09 -20.69 -10.64
CA GLN A 71 3.89 -19.47 -10.82
C GLN A 71 3.16 -18.42 -11.67
N SER A 72 2.22 -18.83 -12.54
CA SER A 72 1.42 -17.89 -13.34
C SER A 72 0.30 -17.23 -12.55
N LEU A 73 0.08 -17.64 -11.30
CA LEU A 73 -0.97 -17.07 -10.44
C LEU A 73 -0.80 -15.57 -10.32
N LEU A 74 0.41 -15.07 -10.04
CA LEU A 74 0.71 -13.65 -9.88
C LEU A 74 0.32 -12.82 -11.13
N ALA A 75 0.65 -13.33 -12.31
CA ALA A 75 0.31 -12.69 -13.58
C ALA A 75 -1.20 -12.75 -13.85
N GLY A 76 -1.83 -13.91 -13.62
CA GLY A 76 -3.26 -14.11 -13.86
C GLY A 76 -4.14 -13.22 -12.99
N THR A 77 -3.90 -13.21 -11.68
CA THR A 77 -4.64 -12.33 -10.74
C THR A 77 -4.30 -10.87 -10.97
N GLY A 78 -3.07 -10.57 -11.37
CA GLY A 78 -2.62 -9.24 -11.78
C GLY A 78 -3.40 -8.69 -12.98
N VAL A 79 -3.59 -9.50 -14.02
CA VAL A 79 -4.40 -9.13 -15.19
C VAL A 79 -5.86 -8.91 -14.81
N CYS A 80 -6.44 -9.78 -13.98
CA CYS A 80 -7.82 -9.60 -13.50
C CYS A 80 -7.99 -8.28 -12.74
N LEU A 81 -7.05 -7.96 -11.83
CA LEU A 81 -7.04 -6.69 -11.10
C LEU A 81 -6.89 -5.49 -12.03
N PHE A 82 -5.99 -5.58 -13.02
CA PHE A 82 -5.76 -4.52 -13.99
C PHE A 82 -7.02 -4.25 -14.85
N LEU A 83 -7.71 -5.30 -15.29
CA LEU A 83 -8.96 -5.16 -16.03
C LEU A 83 -10.06 -4.56 -15.16
N ALA A 84 -10.22 -5.04 -13.92
CA ALA A 84 -11.20 -4.48 -12.98
C ALA A 84 -10.93 -2.98 -12.72
N TRP A 85 -9.65 -2.60 -12.53
CA TRP A 85 -9.24 -1.21 -12.38
C TRP A 85 -9.53 -0.38 -13.64
N THR A 86 -9.22 -0.91 -14.82
CA THR A 86 -9.48 -0.22 -16.09
C THR A 86 -10.97 0.01 -16.32
N ILE A 87 -11.79 -1.03 -16.11
CA ILE A 87 -13.25 -0.96 -16.30
C ILE A 87 -13.87 0.01 -15.29
N SER A 88 -13.48 -0.06 -14.02
CA SER A 88 -14.00 0.86 -12.99
C SER A 88 -13.55 2.30 -13.24
N THR A 89 -12.34 2.53 -13.73
CA THR A 89 -11.86 3.87 -14.10
C THR A 89 -12.63 4.41 -15.31
N LEU A 90 -12.85 3.60 -16.34
CA LEU A 90 -13.66 3.99 -17.50
C LEU A 90 -15.10 4.31 -17.08
N ALA A 91 -15.70 3.49 -16.23
CA ALA A 91 -17.02 3.73 -15.67
C ALA A 91 -17.05 5.04 -14.85
N GLY A 92 -16.03 5.28 -14.02
CA GLY A 92 -15.89 6.51 -13.25
C GLY A 92 -15.75 7.75 -14.14
N CYS A 93 -14.95 7.69 -15.20
CA CYS A 93 -14.81 8.78 -16.19
C CYS A 93 -16.12 9.05 -16.94
N ALA A 94 -16.83 7.99 -17.36
CA ALA A 94 -18.10 8.11 -18.05
C ALA A 94 -19.20 8.69 -17.14
N LEU A 95 -19.23 8.32 -15.86
CA LEU A 95 -20.16 8.89 -14.89
C LEU A 95 -19.77 10.32 -14.50
N GLY A 96 -18.48 10.64 -14.42
CA GLY A 96 -17.99 11.97 -14.12
C GLY A 96 -18.41 13.04 -15.15
N SER A 97 -18.62 12.66 -16.41
CA SER A 97 -19.09 13.58 -17.46
C SER A 97 -20.60 13.87 -17.41
N THR A 98 -21.36 13.19 -16.56
CA THR A 98 -22.82 13.36 -16.44
C THR A 98 -23.26 14.49 -15.50
N GLY A 99 -22.31 15.17 -14.84
CA GLY A 99 -22.61 16.26 -13.91
C GLY A 99 -23.05 15.80 -12.52
N ILE A 100 -22.82 14.53 -12.16
CA ILE A 100 -23.02 14.02 -10.81
C ILE A 100 -22.10 14.79 -9.85
N ASP A 101 -22.70 15.40 -8.82
CA ASP A 101 -21.98 16.06 -7.73
C ASP A 101 -21.36 15.00 -6.80
N PRO A 102 -20.02 14.83 -6.79
CA PRO A 102 -19.37 13.75 -6.04
C PRO A 102 -19.60 13.85 -4.54
N VAL A 103 -19.77 15.06 -4.01
CA VAL A 103 -19.92 15.33 -2.58
C VAL A 103 -21.29 14.85 -2.08
N LYS A 104 -22.34 15.05 -2.88
CA LYS A 104 -23.70 14.61 -2.52
C LYS A 104 -23.83 13.10 -2.43
N TRP A 105 -23.03 12.38 -3.21
CA TRP A 105 -23.04 10.92 -3.27
C TRP A 105 -21.96 10.27 -2.39
N GLY A 106 -21.21 11.06 -1.61
CA GLY A 106 -20.13 10.56 -0.74
C GLY A 106 -18.97 9.94 -1.52
N ILE A 107 -18.82 10.27 -2.80
CA ILE A 107 -17.74 9.75 -3.66
C ILE A 107 -16.40 10.32 -3.19
N ASP A 108 -16.38 11.52 -2.61
CA ASP A 108 -15.22 12.14 -1.95
C ASP A 108 -14.72 11.34 -0.74
N PHE A 109 -15.61 10.62 -0.05
CA PHE A 109 -15.25 9.74 1.07
C PHE A 109 -14.62 8.41 0.64
N SER A 110 -14.74 8.02 -0.64
CA SER A 110 -14.27 6.72 -1.13
C SER A 110 -12.80 6.45 -0.82
N PHE A 111 -11.95 7.47 -0.94
CA PHE A 111 -10.52 7.33 -0.63
C PHE A 111 -10.30 7.01 0.85
N THR A 112 -10.94 7.77 1.74
CA THR A 112 -10.90 7.51 3.19
C THR A 112 -11.42 6.13 3.54
N ALA A 113 -12.54 5.70 2.93
CA ALA A 113 -13.12 4.39 3.13
C ALA A 113 -12.16 3.25 2.73
N ILE A 114 -11.47 3.40 1.60
CA ILE A 114 -10.46 2.41 1.13
C ILE A 114 -9.32 2.29 2.14
N PHE A 115 -8.80 3.41 2.67
CA PHE A 115 -7.74 3.34 3.68
C PHE A 115 -8.20 2.69 4.97
N ILE A 116 -9.43 2.97 5.41
CA ILE A 116 -10.01 2.29 6.58
C ILE A 116 -10.14 0.79 6.32
N PHE A 117 -10.63 0.39 5.15
CA PHE A 117 -10.76 -1.01 4.76
C PHE A 117 -9.39 -1.72 4.72
N LEU A 118 -8.40 -1.12 4.06
CA LEU A 118 -7.02 -1.64 4.03
C LEU A 118 -6.45 -1.76 5.45
N ALA A 119 -6.70 -0.76 6.29
CA ALA A 119 -6.29 -0.79 7.68
C ALA A 119 -6.93 -1.99 8.40
N THR A 120 -8.24 -2.22 8.27
CA THR A 120 -8.88 -3.39 8.87
C THR A 120 -8.29 -4.72 8.38
N GLY A 121 -7.86 -4.82 7.11
CA GLY A 121 -7.19 -6.00 6.58
C GLY A 121 -5.78 -6.23 7.13
N MET A 122 -5.11 -5.18 7.62
CA MET A 122 -3.78 -5.26 8.23
C MET A 122 -3.82 -5.62 9.73
N TRP A 123 -4.98 -5.56 10.36
CA TRP A 123 -5.14 -5.81 11.80
C TRP A 123 -4.98 -7.28 12.15
N ARG A 124 -3.95 -7.63 12.92
CA ARG A 124 -3.66 -9.03 13.34
C ARG A 124 -4.21 -9.39 14.72
N GLY A 125 -4.97 -8.49 15.35
CA GLY A 125 -5.60 -8.70 16.65
C GLY A 125 -5.27 -7.60 17.65
N ILE A 126 -5.65 -7.81 18.92
CA ILE A 126 -5.48 -6.84 20.01
C ILE A 126 -4.02 -6.39 20.22
N ARG A 127 -3.06 -7.20 19.78
CA ARG A 127 -1.61 -6.91 19.87
C ARG A 127 -1.20 -5.72 19.02
N ASP A 128 -1.90 -5.48 17.92
CA ASP A 128 -1.62 -4.35 17.03
C ASP A 128 -2.24 -3.04 17.54
N PHE A 129 -3.12 -3.09 18.54
CA PHE A 129 -3.81 -1.91 19.08
C PHE A 129 -2.84 -0.83 19.58
N ILE A 130 -1.81 -1.22 20.32
CA ILE A 130 -0.83 -0.27 20.90
C ILE A 130 -0.02 0.42 19.79
N PRO A 131 0.65 -0.30 18.87
CA PRO A 131 1.37 0.33 17.75
C PRO A 131 0.49 1.23 16.89
N TRP A 132 -0.75 0.80 16.63
CA TRP A 132 -1.70 1.56 15.81
C TRP A 132 -2.14 2.86 16.47
N THR A 133 -2.45 2.80 17.76
CA THR A 133 -2.85 4.00 18.51
C THR A 133 -1.70 4.99 18.60
N VAL A 134 -0.47 4.51 18.86
CA VAL A 134 0.72 5.37 18.91
C VAL A 134 0.99 6.00 17.54
N ALA A 135 0.90 5.23 16.45
CA ALA A 135 1.06 5.76 15.10
C ALA A 135 0.02 6.85 14.79
N ALA A 136 -1.26 6.60 15.11
CA ALA A 136 -2.36 7.53 14.88
C ALA A 136 -2.20 8.83 15.67
N VAL A 137 -1.92 8.73 16.98
CA VAL A 137 -1.71 9.90 17.84
C VAL A 137 -0.51 10.71 17.37
N THR A 138 0.60 10.05 17.06
CA THR A 138 1.82 10.74 16.60
C THR A 138 1.59 11.43 15.26
N ALA A 139 0.86 10.80 14.34
CA ALA A 139 0.49 11.40 13.06
C ALA A 139 -0.42 12.64 13.26
N VAL A 140 -1.44 12.56 14.13
CA VAL A 140 -2.32 13.70 14.42
C VAL A 140 -1.56 14.87 15.05
N LEU A 141 -0.68 14.58 16.02
CA LEU A 141 0.15 15.60 16.65
C LEU A 141 1.11 16.23 15.64
N ALA A 142 1.80 15.41 14.84
CA ALA A 142 2.69 15.91 13.81
C ALA A 142 1.94 16.75 12.76
N ALA A 143 0.72 16.36 12.38
CA ALA A 143 -0.09 17.14 11.44
C ALA A 143 -0.50 18.51 12.00
N ARG A 144 -0.65 18.63 13.32
CA ARG A 144 -1.01 19.89 13.98
C ARG A 144 0.20 20.81 14.20
N TYR A 145 1.35 20.25 14.54
CA TYR A 145 2.51 21.03 15.00
C TYR A 145 3.64 21.18 13.96
N LEU A 146 3.70 20.34 12.93
CA LEU A 146 4.74 20.39 11.90
C LEU A 146 4.15 20.85 10.55
N PRO A 147 4.79 21.82 9.87
CA PRO A 147 4.39 22.21 8.53
C PRO A 147 4.74 21.11 7.52
N GLY A 148 3.79 20.76 6.65
CA GLY A 148 3.98 19.77 5.59
C GLY A 148 3.57 18.35 5.99
N LYS A 149 4.08 17.34 5.25
CA LYS A 149 3.61 15.95 5.34
C LYS A 149 4.45 15.05 6.27
N TRP A 150 5.17 15.66 7.21
CA TRP A 150 6.01 14.95 8.19
C TRP A 150 5.23 13.97 9.06
N TYR A 151 3.93 14.17 9.23
CA TYR A 151 3.06 13.26 9.96
C TYR A 151 3.06 11.83 9.41
N ILE A 152 3.28 11.63 8.11
CA ILE A 152 3.36 10.29 7.50
C ILE A 152 4.60 9.56 8.02
N LEU A 153 5.75 10.24 7.99
CA LEU A 153 7.02 9.67 8.44
C LEU A 153 7.05 9.49 9.96
N ALA A 154 6.60 10.49 10.71
CA ALA A 154 6.57 10.45 12.17
C ALA A 154 5.64 9.35 12.70
N GLY A 155 4.43 9.24 12.15
CA GLY A 155 3.48 8.18 12.50
C GLY A 155 4.01 6.79 12.13
N CYS A 156 4.62 6.64 10.95
CA CYS A 156 5.23 5.38 10.51
C CYS A 156 6.40 4.95 11.42
N MET A 157 7.33 5.86 11.72
CA MET A 157 8.47 5.58 12.60
C MET A 157 8.03 5.24 14.03
N ALA A 158 7.08 6.00 14.60
CA ALA A 158 6.57 5.74 15.94
C ALA A 158 5.80 4.40 16.00
N GLY A 159 4.96 4.12 15.01
CA GLY A 159 4.20 2.87 14.91
C GLY A 159 5.09 1.65 14.71
N SER A 160 6.09 1.74 13.82
CA SER A 160 7.03 0.63 13.58
C SER A 160 7.90 0.35 14.80
N LEU A 161 8.45 1.39 15.44
CA LEU A 161 9.27 1.23 16.64
C LEU A 161 8.50 0.59 17.79
N THR A 162 7.28 1.05 18.05
CA THR A 162 6.41 0.44 19.07
C THR A 162 5.93 -0.95 18.69
N GLY A 163 5.73 -1.22 17.40
CA GLY A 163 5.45 -2.55 16.86
C GLY A 163 6.56 -3.55 17.19
N VAL A 164 7.82 -3.18 16.94
CA VAL A 164 8.99 -4.03 17.24
C VAL A 164 9.10 -4.27 18.75
N LEU A 165 9.04 -3.21 19.56
CA LEU A 165 9.16 -3.33 21.02
C LEU A 165 8.04 -4.17 21.64
N ASN A 166 6.83 -4.12 21.09
CA ASN A 166 5.70 -4.92 21.56
C ASN A 166 5.76 -6.36 21.05
N HIS A 167 6.40 -6.62 19.90
CA HIS A 167 6.66 -7.96 19.41
C HIS A 167 7.71 -8.66 20.27
N ASP A 168 8.82 -7.97 20.58
CA ASP A 168 9.93 -8.51 21.39
C ASP A 168 9.51 -8.77 22.85
N ARG A 169 8.69 -7.90 23.44
CA ARG A 169 8.16 -8.10 24.82
C ARG A 169 7.26 -9.32 24.97
N ASN A 170 6.59 -9.75 23.90
CA ASN A 170 5.69 -10.92 23.92
C ASN A 170 6.36 -12.19 23.37
N ALA A 171 7.59 -12.08 22.84
CA ALA A 171 8.43 -13.20 22.42
C ALA A 171 9.41 -13.67 23.52
N ALA A 172 9.52 -12.91 24.62
CA ALA A 172 10.20 -13.37 25.83
C ALA A 172 9.30 -14.38 26.57
N PRO A 173 9.83 -15.57 26.95
CA PRO A 173 9.08 -16.65 27.58
C PRO A 173 8.55 -16.31 28.98
#